data_AF-A0A7Y3JET1-F1
#
_entry.id   AF-A0A7Y3JET1-F1
#
_cell.length_a   1.000
_cell.length_b   1.000
_cell.length_c   1.000
_cell.angle_alpha   90.00
_cell.angle_beta   90.00
_cell.angle_gamma   90.00
#
_symmetry.space_group_name_H-M   'P 1'
#
loop_
_entity.id
_entity.type
_entity.pdbx_description
1 polymer ?
#
loop_
_entity_poly.entity_id
_entity_poly.type
_entity_poly.pdbx_seq_one_letter_code
_entity_poly.pdbx_strand_id
1 'polypeptide(L)'
;MKHFEKIALILAAGLALWGCQSPTSSSSSSTPAATFTVTYDANGATSGTVPTDGNSYAQGTPVTVLGNTGNLAKTGSGFSGWNTKADGTGTSYATGASFTMGTANVTLFAVWGTPYSVTYHSNGALTGAPPVDGNVYGASSTVTILGIGNMSYSGYALAGWMTKTDGTGTSYAVGATFTMGASNVDLYAVWVPTNLKFSTTGTTITLTGYTTPPTGALIVPTGVTSIGSDAFASCTGLTGVTIPSSVTSIGSDAFGGCTVLISITVASGNPDFESISGVLYDKAGDALLDAPGTLSRSFTIPSSVTSIGLGAFWGCSGLTSITIPSSVTSIGLGAFWGCSGLTSVAIPASV
;
A
#
# COMPACT_ATOMS: atom_id res chain seq x y z
N MET A 1 -50.99 15.02 52.97
CA MET A 1 -51.13 14.74 54.42
C MET A 1 -50.01 15.46 55.16
N LYS A 2 -50.32 16.14 56.28
CA LYS A 2 -49.46 16.53 57.43
C LYS A 2 -48.03 17.07 57.11
N HIS A 3 -47.75 18.38 57.29
CA HIS A 3 -47.31 19.05 58.56
C HIS A 3 -45.80 18.80 58.90
N PHE A 4 -45.00 19.65 59.58
CA PHE A 4 -45.17 20.85 60.46
C PHE A 4 -43.98 21.84 60.21
N GLU A 5 -44.23 23.15 59.99
CA GLU A 5 -43.84 24.34 60.83
C GLU A 5 -42.36 24.81 60.89
N LYS A 6 -42.06 26.07 60.50
CA LYS A 6 -41.94 27.36 61.27
C LYS A 6 -40.70 27.44 62.18
N ILE A 7 -39.95 28.55 62.16
CA ILE A 7 -40.11 29.73 63.06
C ILE A 7 -39.42 30.99 62.48
N ALA A 8 -39.85 32.19 62.88
CA ALA A 8 -39.26 33.50 62.60
C ALA A 8 -38.90 34.21 63.94
N LEU A 9 -38.35 35.43 64.06
CA LEU A 9 -38.43 36.68 63.28
C LEU A 9 -37.33 37.66 63.82
N ILE A 10 -37.39 38.96 63.45
CA ILE A 10 -36.97 40.17 64.21
C ILE A 10 -35.70 40.92 63.75
N LEU A 11 -35.94 42.07 63.07
CA LEU A 11 -35.49 43.46 63.30
C LEU A 11 -34.11 43.76 63.98
N ALA A 12 -33.42 44.90 63.77
CA ALA A 12 -33.80 46.20 63.23
C ALA A 12 -32.63 46.97 62.55
N ALA A 13 -32.89 48.19 62.08
CA ALA A 13 -31.99 49.05 61.30
C ALA A 13 -30.90 49.80 62.11
N GLY A 14 -29.89 50.31 61.39
CA GLY A 14 -28.95 51.34 61.86
C GLY A 14 -28.30 52.09 60.68
N LEU A 15 -28.55 53.40 60.55
CA LEU A 15 -27.89 54.26 59.56
C LEU A 15 -26.46 54.62 60.01
N ALA A 16 -25.52 54.67 59.06
CA ALA A 16 -24.31 55.47 59.17
C ALA A 16 -23.85 55.94 57.77
N LEU A 17 -23.79 57.25 57.54
CA LEU A 17 -23.04 57.84 56.42
C LEU A 17 -21.68 58.32 56.94
N TRP A 18 -20.58 57.85 56.34
CA TRP A 18 -19.46 58.64 55.77
C TRP A 18 -18.25 57.75 55.46
N GLY A 19 -17.46 58.10 54.44
CA GLY A 19 -16.10 57.55 54.24
C GLY A 19 -15.84 57.01 52.83
N CYS A 20 -15.01 57.72 52.07
CA CYS A 20 -14.50 57.26 50.77
C CYS A 20 -13.45 56.16 50.94
N GLN A 21 -13.51 55.12 50.10
CA GLN A 21 -12.31 54.58 49.44
C GLN A 21 -12.69 53.72 48.23
N SER A 22 -12.10 54.02 47.07
CA SER A 22 -12.24 53.21 45.86
C SER A 22 -11.60 51.83 46.07
N PRO A 23 -12.13 50.75 45.47
CA PRO A 23 -11.42 49.48 45.45
C PRO A 23 -10.12 49.67 44.68
N THR A 24 -8.98 49.50 45.35
CA THR A 24 -7.69 49.43 44.69
C THR A 24 -7.68 48.22 43.77
N SER A 25 -7.72 48.44 42.46
CA SER A 25 -7.43 47.41 41.48
C SER A 25 -6.00 46.95 41.69
N SER A 26 -5.80 45.82 42.37
CA SER A 26 -4.52 45.14 42.44
C SER A 26 -4.20 44.60 41.06
N SER A 27 -3.56 45.43 40.24
CA SER A 27 -2.97 45.00 38.97
C SER A 27 -1.79 44.08 39.30
N SER A 28 -2.08 42.78 39.48
CA SER A 28 -1.08 41.75 39.38
C SER A 28 -0.52 41.82 37.95
N SER A 29 0.61 42.50 37.78
CA SER A 29 1.36 42.45 36.53
C SER A 29 1.89 41.03 36.38
N SER A 30 1.10 40.17 35.73
CA SER A 30 1.60 38.89 35.26
C SER A 30 2.71 39.19 34.27
N THR A 31 3.96 39.04 34.71
CA THR A 31 5.12 39.06 33.82
C THR A 31 4.81 38.14 32.65
N PRO A 32 4.94 38.58 31.39
CA PRO A 32 4.67 37.71 30.24
C PRO A 32 5.46 36.42 30.40
N ALA A 33 4.76 35.28 30.26
CA ALA A 33 5.41 33.97 30.37
C ALA A 33 6.53 33.88 29.34
N ALA A 34 7.73 33.46 29.77
CA ALA A 34 8.87 33.38 28.88
C ALA A 34 8.58 32.40 27.74
N THR A 35 8.72 32.87 26.50
CA THR A 35 8.58 32.06 25.29
C THR A 35 9.94 31.83 24.65
N PHE A 36 10.09 30.66 24.03
CA PHE A 36 11.32 30.18 23.42
C PHE A 36 11.08 29.84 21.95
N THR A 37 12.14 29.94 21.15
CA THR A 37 12.09 29.65 19.71
C THR A 37 12.85 28.37 19.37
N VAL A 38 12.51 27.79 18.22
CA VAL A 38 13.22 26.64 17.63
C VAL A 38 13.80 27.10 16.30
N THR A 39 15.10 26.89 16.11
CA THR A 39 15.82 27.26 14.90
C THR A 39 16.51 26.03 14.31
N TYR A 40 16.80 26.09 13.01
CA TYR A 40 17.40 24.99 12.27
C TYR A 40 18.72 25.43 11.66
N ASP A 41 19.72 24.55 11.70
CA ASP A 41 21.07 24.79 11.21
C ASP A 41 21.45 23.74 10.16
N ALA A 42 21.98 24.19 9.02
CA ALA A 42 22.30 23.35 7.87
C ALA A 42 23.46 22.35 8.12
N ASN A 43 24.23 22.53 9.19
CA ASN A 43 25.33 21.67 9.64
C ASN A 43 26.30 21.27 8.50
N GLY A 44 26.75 22.28 7.75
CA GLY A 44 27.63 22.10 6.59
C GLY A 44 26.96 21.48 5.37
N ALA A 45 25.68 21.74 5.14
CA ALA A 45 25.07 21.54 3.82
C ALA A 45 25.82 22.35 2.74
N THR A 46 25.80 21.86 1.51
CA THR A 46 26.41 22.52 0.34
C THR A 46 25.41 23.33 -0.49
N SER A 47 24.11 23.09 -0.32
CA SER A 47 23.02 23.83 -0.96
C SER A 47 21.70 23.69 -0.20
N GLY A 48 20.67 24.45 -0.64
CA GLY A 48 19.35 24.51 -0.02
C GLY A 48 19.27 25.55 1.11
N THR A 49 18.11 25.62 1.76
CA THR A 49 17.85 26.48 2.92
C THR A 49 17.29 25.68 4.10
N VAL A 50 17.55 26.14 5.32
CA VAL A 50 16.94 25.55 6.52
C VAL A 50 15.44 25.84 6.57
N PRO A 51 14.61 24.95 7.14
CA PRO A 51 13.20 25.27 7.40
C PRO A 51 13.09 26.38 8.46
N THR A 52 12.05 27.21 8.34
CA THR A 52 11.77 28.29 9.29
C THR A 52 10.57 27.91 10.15
N ASP A 53 10.78 27.84 11.46
CA ASP A 53 9.70 27.81 12.44
C ASP A 53 9.38 29.24 12.90
N GLY A 54 8.18 29.71 12.61
CA GLY A 54 7.71 31.05 12.96
C GLY A 54 7.07 31.15 14.34
N ASN A 55 6.96 30.03 15.08
CA ASN A 55 6.24 29.99 16.35
C ASN A 55 7.10 30.46 17.52
N SER A 56 6.42 30.81 18.62
CA SER A 56 7.02 31.08 19.93
C SER A 56 6.34 30.20 20.97
N TYR A 57 7.12 29.37 21.65
CA TYR A 57 6.62 28.28 22.48
C TYR A 57 6.80 28.60 23.97
N ALA A 58 5.77 28.40 24.78
CA ALA A 58 5.94 28.40 26.24
C ALA A 58 6.63 27.11 26.70
N GLN A 59 7.26 27.14 27.88
CA GLN A 59 7.78 25.92 28.52
C GLN A 59 6.66 24.87 28.66
N GLY A 60 6.95 23.61 28.32
CA GLY A 60 5.99 22.51 28.41
C GLY A 60 5.09 22.34 27.18
N THR A 61 5.10 23.28 26.22
CA THR A 61 4.37 23.13 24.96
C THR A 61 5.05 22.09 24.05
N PRO A 62 4.31 21.18 23.39
CA PRO A 62 4.88 20.29 22.39
C PRO A 62 5.27 21.07 21.11
N VAL A 63 6.43 20.74 20.57
CA VAL A 63 6.97 21.22 19.29
C VAL A 63 7.01 20.04 18.31
N THR A 64 6.56 20.25 17.08
CA THR A 64 6.75 19.30 15.97
C THR A 64 7.98 19.67 15.16
N VAL A 65 8.91 18.72 14.99
CA VAL A 65 10.16 18.92 14.24
C VAL A 65 9.87 19.00 12.74
N LEU A 66 10.30 20.09 12.10
CA LEU A 66 10.06 20.35 10.68
C LEU A 66 10.88 19.43 9.79
N GLY A 67 10.35 19.17 8.58
CA GLY A 67 11.08 18.44 7.55
C GLY A 67 12.13 19.28 6.84
N ASN A 68 12.87 18.66 5.92
CA ASN A 68 13.84 19.33 5.05
C ASN A 68 13.15 20.15 3.93
N THR A 69 12.26 21.09 4.29
CA THR A 69 11.37 21.78 3.33
C THR A 69 12.08 22.80 2.43
N GLY A 70 13.28 23.24 2.80
CA GLY A 70 14.14 24.08 1.96
C GLY A 70 15.16 23.29 1.13
N ASN A 71 14.98 21.96 1.02
CA ASN A 71 15.81 21.06 0.22
C ASN A 71 17.32 21.19 0.51
N LEU A 72 17.72 21.19 1.79
CA LEU A 72 19.12 21.08 2.18
C LEU A 72 19.73 19.84 1.55
N ALA A 73 20.88 20.01 0.90
CA ALA A 73 21.66 18.91 0.38
C ALA A 73 23.15 19.09 0.73
N LYS A 74 23.84 17.97 0.94
CA LYS A 74 25.28 17.92 1.19
C LYS A 74 25.91 16.96 0.21
N THR A 75 26.84 17.44 -0.61
CA THR A 75 27.51 16.63 -1.64
C THR A 75 28.05 15.32 -1.04
N GLY A 76 27.52 14.18 -1.51
CA GLY A 76 27.92 12.84 -1.05
C GLY A 76 27.26 12.35 0.25
N SER A 77 26.21 13.00 0.76
CA SER A 77 25.51 12.55 1.98
C SER A 77 23.99 12.76 1.90
N GLY A 78 23.24 11.82 2.45
CA GLY A 78 21.79 11.92 2.63
C GLY A 78 21.43 12.67 3.91
N PHE A 79 20.37 13.49 3.87
CA PHE A 79 19.80 14.09 5.06
C PHE A 79 19.11 13.02 5.91
N SER A 80 19.47 12.90 7.19
CA SER A 80 19.04 11.80 8.08
C SER A 80 18.26 12.29 9.31
N GLY A 81 17.71 13.50 9.27
CA GLY A 81 16.99 14.14 10.37
C GLY A 81 17.79 15.24 11.07
N TRP A 82 17.47 15.49 12.34
CA TRP A 82 17.99 16.61 13.12
C TRP A 82 18.60 16.13 14.44
N ASN A 83 19.53 16.90 15.01
CA ASN A 83 20.12 16.65 16.32
C ASN A 83 20.26 17.95 17.14
N THR A 84 20.17 17.89 18.46
CA THR A 84 20.34 19.09 19.32
C THR A 84 21.78 19.61 19.44
N LYS A 85 22.75 18.95 18.80
CA LYS A 85 24.14 19.41 18.68
C LYS A 85 24.69 19.17 17.28
N ALA A 86 25.57 20.07 16.82
CA ALA A 86 26.24 19.97 15.52
C ALA A 86 27.11 18.71 15.36
N ASP A 87 27.70 18.23 16.47
CA ASP A 87 28.55 17.03 16.51
C ASP A 87 27.77 15.69 16.52
N GLY A 88 26.43 15.74 16.53
CA GLY A 88 25.59 14.55 16.61
C GLY A 88 25.50 13.89 17.99
N THR A 89 26.20 14.40 19.02
CA THR A 89 26.19 13.84 20.39
C THR A 89 25.02 14.33 21.24
N GLY A 90 24.06 15.04 20.63
CA GLY A 90 22.81 15.46 21.24
C GLY A 90 21.67 14.47 21.02
N THR A 91 20.46 14.89 21.31
CA THR A 91 19.25 14.10 21.04
C THR A 91 18.90 14.19 19.56
N SER A 92 18.76 13.05 18.90
CA SER A 92 18.32 12.97 17.50
C SER A 92 16.79 12.96 17.38
N TYR A 93 16.27 13.65 16.37
CA TYR A 93 14.86 13.71 16.03
C TYR A 93 14.66 13.45 14.54
N ALA A 94 13.70 12.57 14.21
CA ALA A 94 13.20 12.41 12.85
C ALA A 94 12.29 13.59 12.46
N THR A 95 12.09 13.81 11.16
CA THR A 95 11.06 14.72 10.64
C THR A 95 9.69 14.34 11.21
N GLY A 96 8.91 15.32 11.67
CA GLY A 96 7.58 15.10 12.25
C GLY A 96 7.57 14.54 13.67
N ALA A 97 8.73 14.19 14.25
CA ALA A 97 8.82 13.83 15.66
C ALA A 97 8.41 15.02 16.55
N SER A 98 7.94 14.74 17.76
CA SER A 98 7.57 15.78 18.73
C SER A 98 8.49 15.78 19.95
N PHE A 99 8.79 16.96 20.48
CA PHE A 99 9.47 17.13 21.77
C PHE A 99 8.81 18.22 22.62
N THR A 100 9.05 18.22 23.92
CA THR A 100 8.48 19.22 24.84
C THR A 100 9.44 20.39 25.01
N MET A 101 8.96 21.62 24.84
CA MET A 101 9.81 22.80 24.94
C MET A 101 10.34 23.02 26.37
N GLY A 102 11.65 23.23 26.47
CA GLY A 102 12.36 23.47 27.73
C GLY A 102 12.33 24.94 28.19
N THR A 103 13.37 25.34 28.93
CA THR A 103 13.57 26.69 29.47
C THR A 103 14.55 27.55 28.66
N ALA A 104 14.81 27.17 27.40
CA ALA A 104 15.76 27.84 26.51
C ALA A 104 15.39 27.58 25.04
N ASN A 105 15.86 28.44 24.14
CA ASN A 105 15.74 28.23 22.69
C ASN A 105 16.49 26.95 22.27
N VAL A 106 16.00 26.28 21.24
CA VAL A 106 16.59 25.03 20.72
C VAL A 106 17.07 25.25 19.29
N THR A 107 18.34 24.95 19.02
CA THR A 107 18.86 24.82 17.66
C THR A 107 18.90 23.34 17.28
N LEU A 108 18.34 23.01 16.12
CA LEU A 108 18.35 21.67 15.53
C LEU A 108 19.30 21.65 14.32
N PHE A 109 20.36 20.87 14.44
CA PHE A 109 21.43 20.73 13.44
C PHE A 109 21.14 19.56 12.50
N ALA A 110 21.27 19.76 11.19
CA ALA A 110 21.04 18.71 10.20
C ALA A 110 22.00 17.52 10.42
N VAL A 111 21.49 16.30 10.35
CA VAL A 111 22.27 15.07 10.42
C VAL A 111 22.51 14.55 9.00
N TRP A 112 23.74 14.18 8.71
CA TRP A 112 24.17 13.73 7.38
C TRP A 112 24.72 12.31 7.46
N GLY A 113 24.21 11.41 6.62
CA GLY A 113 24.62 10.00 6.59
C GLY A 113 24.79 9.45 5.18
N THR A 114 24.84 8.12 5.06
CA THR A 114 24.90 7.43 3.77
C THR A 114 23.73 7.85 2.87
N PRO A 115 23.97 8.25 1.62
CA PRO A 115 22.91 8.62 0.68
C PRO A 115 22.24 7.38 0.09
N TYR A 116 20.93 7.46 -0.08
CA TYR A 116 20.08 6.48 -0.76
C TYR A 116 19.14 7.17 -1.75
N SER A 117 18.73 6.42 -2.79
CA SER A 117 17.85 6.91 -3.86
C SER A 117 16.59 6.05 -4.03
N VAL A 118 15.57 6.64 -4.64
CA VAL A 118 14.35 5.94 -5.09
C VAL A 118 14.28 6.01 -6.60
N THR A 119 14.26 4.84 -7.26
CA THR A 119 14.30 4.72 -8.72
C THR A 119 12.95 4.20 -9.22
N TYR A 120 12.37 4.86 -10.22
CA TYR A 120 11.08 4.48 -10.80
C TYR A 120 11.25 3.82 -12.17
N HIS A 121 10.56 2.71 -12.40
CA HIS A 121 10.68 1.86 -13.58
C HIS A 121 9.34 1.68 -14.29
N SER A 122 9.31 1.81 -15.61
CA SER A 122 8.08 1.86 -16.40
C SER A 122 7.28 0.55 -16.45
N ASN A 123 7.93 -0.58 -16.12
CA ASN A 123 7.35 -1.92 -16.03
C ASN A 123 6.38 -2.26 -17.20
N GLY A 124 6.82 -2.02 -18.43
CA GLY A 124 6.07 -2.35 -19.66
C GLY A 124 5.38 -1.19 -20.37
N ALA A 125 5.38 0.04 -19.83
CA ALA A 125 4.80 1.18 -20.54
C ALA A 125 5.49 1.42 -21.90
N LEU A 126 4.69 1.73 -22.93
CA LEU A 126 5.13 1.73 -24.33
C LEU A 126 5.78 3.05 -24.77
N THR A 127 5.45 4.17 -24.13
CA THR A 127 6.03 5.49 -24.44
C THR A 127 6.22 6.35 -23.19
N GLY A 128 7.05 7.39 -23.31
CA GLY A 128 7.41 8.29 -22.21
C GLY A 128 8.52 7.74 -21.32
N ALA A 129 8.73 8.40 -20.18
CA ALA A 129 9.74 8.05 -19.17
C ALA A 129 9.12 8.08 -17.76
N PRO A 130 9.59 7.22 -16.83
CA PRO A 130 9.19 7.26 -15.42
C PRO A 130 9.42 8.64 -14.77
N PRO A 131 8.73 8.96 -13.66
CA PRO A 131 9.09 10.13 -12.87
C PRO A 131 10.53 10.00 -12.36
N VAL A 132 11.25 11.12 -12.28
CA VAL A 132 12.59 11.16 -11.68
C VAL A 132 12.48 11.77 -10.29
N ASP A 133 12.86 11.01 -9.28
CA ASP A 133 13.08 11.54 -7.94
C ASP A 133 14.50 12.08 -7.84
N GLY A 134 14.62 13.41 -7.77
CA GLY A 134 15.91 14.10 -7.68
C GLY A 134 16.46 14.20 -6.26
N ASN A 135 15.76 13.67 -5.25
CA ASN A 135 16.15 13.78 -3.86
C ASN A 135 17.23 12.76 -3.47
N VAL A 136 18.07 13.13 -2.50
CA VAL A 136 19.06 12.24 -1.88
C VAL A 136 18.66 12.03 -0.42
N TYR A 137 18.22 10.81 -0.11
CA TYR A 137 17.67 10.46 1.19
C TYR A 137 18.73 9.90 2.13
N GLY A 138 18.67 10.24 3.41
CA GLY A 138 19.31 9.44 4.48
C GLY A 138 18.35 8.38 5.01
N ALA A 139 18.85 7.43 5.79
CA ALA A 139 18.01 6.48 6.50
C ALA A 139 16.99 7.22 7.39
N SER A 140 15.78 6.66 7.53
CA SER A 140 14.64 7.27 8.24
C SER A 140 14.04 8.54 7.60
N SER A 141 14.49 8.95 6.42
CA SER A 141 13.81 10.03 5.65
C SER A 141 12.38 9.64 5.29
N THR A 142 11.47 10.61 5.25
CA THR A 142 10.14 10.41 4.65
C THR A 142 10.23 10.64 3.14
N VAL A 143 9.85 9.63 2.36
CA VAL A 143 9.71 9.70 0.89
C VAL A 143 8.22 9.90 0.57
N THR A 144 7.92 10.70 -0.46
CA THR A 144 6.58 10.82 -1.05
C THR A 144 6.56 10.20 -2.44
N ILE A 145 5.60 9.32 -2.69
CA ILE A 145 5.52 8.51 -3.92
C ILE A 145 5.03 9.36 -5.09
N LEU A 146 5.81 9.38 -6.18
CA LEU A 146 5.55 10.20 -7.35
C LEU A 146 4.43 9.64 -8.25
N GLY A 147 3.85 10.53 -9.09
CA GLY A 147 2.86 10.17 -10.11
C GLY A 147 3.49 9.52 -11.36
N ILE A 148 2.73 9.40 -12.45
CA ILE A 148 3.12 8.58 -13.62
C ILE A 148 4.32 9.12 -14.43
N GLY A 149 4.82 10.32 -14.12
CA GLY A 149 5.72 11.06 -15.00
C GLY A 149 5.01 11.46 -16.29
N ASN A 150 5.64 11.23 -17.44
CA ASN A 150 5.01 11.36 -18.76
C ASN A 150 4.83 10.01 -19.47
N MET A 151 4.87 8.89 -18.71
CA MET A 151 4.63 7.56 -19.26
C MET A 151 3.22 7.42 -19.81
N SER A 152 3.08 6.65 -20.88
CA SER A 152 1.78 6.20 -21.39
C SER A 152 1.82 4.73 -21.78
N TYR A 153 0.77 4.02 -21.40
CA TYR A 153 0.51 2.64 -21.78
C TYR A 153 -0.94 2.58 -22.30
N SER A 154 -1.08 2.54 -23.62
CA SER A 154 -2.40 2.60 -24.28
C SER A 154 -3.34 1.50 -23.77
N GLY A 155 -4.51 1.89 -23.26
CA GLY A 155 -5.49 0.97 -22.66
C GLY A 155 -5.29 0.69 -21.16
N TYR A 156 -4.29 1.29 -20.51
CA TYR A 156 -3.97 1.08 -19.10
C TYR A 156 -3.89 2.41 -18.33
N ALA A 157 -4.18 2.36 -17.03
CA ALA A 157 -3.95 3.43 -16.07
C ALA A 157 -2.96 2.97 -15.00
N LEU A 158 -2.19 3.90 -14.43
CA LEU A 158 -1.32 3.58 -13.28
C LEU A 158 -2.20 3.44 -12.03
N ALA A 159 -2.15 2.29 -11.38
CA ALA A 159 -2.77 2.07 -10.07
C ALA A 159 -1.84 2.41 -8.90
N GLY A 160 -0.52 2.32 -9.11
CA GLY A 160 0.49 2.63 -8.11
C GLY A 160 1.85 2.06 -8.48
N TRP A 161 2.66 1.81 -7.44
CA TRP A 161 4.04 1.33 -7.55
C TRP A 161 4.26 0.12 -6.64
N MET A 162 5.14 -0.81 -7.05
CA MET A 162 5.50 -2.02 -6.32
C MET A 162 7.02 -2.16 -6.20
N THR A 163 7.51 -2.76 -5.12
CA THR A 163 8.96 -2.98 -4.92
C THR A 163 9.58 -4.12 -5.75
N LYS A 164 8.78 -4.80 -6.60
CA LYS A 164 9.26 -5.81 -7.55
C LYS A 164 8.47 -5.75 -8.86
N THR A 165 9.08 -6.27 -9.93
CA THR A 165 8.53 -6.32 -11.30
C THR A 165 7.33 -7.23 -11.46
N ASP A 166 7.31 -8.34 -10.71
CA ASP A 166 6.34 -9.45 -10.83
C ASP A 166 4.98 -9.18 -10.19
N GLY A 167 4.73 -7.96 -9.69
CA GLY A 167 3.51 -7.64 -8.94
C GLY A 167 3.49 -8.25 -7.53
N THR A 168 4.65 -8.66 -6.98
CA THR A 168 4.81 -9.01 -5.56
C THR A 168 5.61 -7.94 -4.80
N GLY A 169 5.65 -8.02 -3.46
CA GLY A 169 6.34 -7.02 -2.62
C GLY A 169 5.39 -5.98 -2.03
N THR A 170 5.93 -4.82 -1.67
CA THR A 170 5.18 -3.74 -1.00
C THR A 170 4.55 -2.81 -2.02
N SER A 171 3.25 -2.54 -1.89
CA SER A 171 2.50 -1.61 -2.73
C SER A 171 2.47 -0.20 -2.17
N TYR A 172 2.56 0.78 -3.07
CA TYR A 172 2.45 2.19 -2.74
C TYR A 172 1.51 2.91 -3.72
N ALA A 173 0.52 3.62 -3.18
CA ALA A 173 -0.33 4.52 -3.96
C ALA A 173 0.41 5.82 -4.29
N VAL A 174 0.04 6.48 -5.39
CA VAL A 174 0.56 7.82 -5.73
C VAL A 174 0.24 8.82 -4.61
N GLY A 175 1.23 9.59 -4.18
CA GLY A 175 1.11 10.54 -3.07
C GLY A 175 1.16 9.92 -1.67
N ALA A 176 1.20 8.59 -1.53
CA ALA A 176 1.49 7.94 -0.25
C ALA A 176 2.93 8.23 0.19
N THR A 177 3.22 8.05 1.48
CA THR A 177 4.57 8.21 2.03
C THR A 177 5.10 6.91 2.63
N PHE A 178 6.42 6.76 2.65
CA PHE A 178 7.11 5.70 3.38
C PHE A 178 8.41 6.19 4.02
N THR A 179 8.92 5.43 4.99
CA THR A 179 10.18 5.73 5.69
C THR A 179 11.34 5.01 5.01
N MET A 180 12.37 5.74 4.60
CA MET A 180 13.51 5.21 3.87
C MET A 180 14.35 4.26 4.73
N GLY A 181 14.65 3.08 4.18
CA GLY A 181 15.52 2.08 4.82
C GLY A 181 17.01 2.42 4.70
N ALA A 182 17.85 1.43 5.00
CA ALA A 182 19.31 1.51 4.86
C ALA A 182 19.82 1.04 3.48
N SER A 183 18.98 1.17 2.44
CA SER A 183 19.25 0.75 1.05
C SER A 183 18.45 1.59 0.07
N ASN A 184 18.88 1.62 -1.20
CA ASN A 184 18.08 2.17 -2.30
C ASN A 184 16.76 1.39 -2.45
N VAL A 185 15.76 2.02 -3.08
CA VAL A 185 14.45 1.42 -3.35
C VAL A 185 14.13 1.55 -4.84
N ASP A 186 13.91 0.43 -5.51
CA ASP A 186 13.38 0.37 -6.86
C ASP A 186 11.85 0.19 -6.83
N LEU A 187 11.15 0.99 -7.62
CA LEU A 187 9.70 1.02 -7.72
C LEU A 187 9.25 0.77 -9.16
N TYR A 188 8.43 -0.25 -9.35
CA TYR A 188 7.93 -0.71 -10.64
C TYR A 188 6.47 -0.33 -10.80
N ALA A 189 6.11 0.27 -11.93
CA ALA A 189 4.74 0.71 -12.21
C ALA A 189 3.76 -0.47 -12.20
N VAL A 190 2.60 -0.28 -11.57
CA VAL A 190 1.46 -1.21 -11.64
C VAL A 190 0.42 -0.65 -12.60
N TRP A 191 0.31 -1.29 -13.75
CA TRP A 191 -0.63 -0.93 -14.80
C TRP A 191 -1.90 -1.76 -14.70
N VAL A 192 -3.05 -1.09 -14.64
CA VAL A 192 -4.37 -1.72 -14.63
C VAL A 192 -5.08 -1.39 -15.94
N PRO A 193 -5.56 -2.39 -16.70
CA PRO A 193 -6.33 -2.13 -17.91
C PRO A 193 -7.57 -1.29 -17.60
N THR A 194 -7.79 -0.22 -18.35
CA THR A 194 -8.96 0.67 -18.20
C THR A 194 -10.27 0.03 -18.65
N ASN A 195 -10.19 -1.14 -19.28
CA ASN A 195 -11.32 -1.93 -19.73
C ASN A 195 -11.82 -2.93 -18.68
N LEU A 196 -11.17 -3.10 -17.52
CA LEU A 196 -11.67 -3.99 -16.47
C LEU A 196 -12.99 -3.50 -15.85
N LYS A 197 -13.89 -4.44 -15.56
CA LYS A 197 -15.17 -4.22 -14.88
C LYS A 197 -15.09 -4.70 -13.45
N PHE A 198 -15.59 -3.88 -12.53
CA PHE A 198 -15.62 -4.18 -11.11
C PHE A 198 -17.05 -4.07 -10.56
N SER A 199 -17.33 -4.86 -9.52
CA SER A 199 -18.50 -4.74 -8.67
C SER A 199 -18.04 -4.62 -7.21
N THR A 200 -18.75 -3.84 -6.40
CA THR A 200 -18.44 -3.67 -4.98
C THR A 200 -19.68 -3.98 -4.14
N THR A 201 -19.54 -4.94 -3.21
CA THR A 201 -20.59 -5.33 -2.26
C THR A 201 -19.99 -5.34 -0.87
N GLY A 202 -20.36 -4.37 -0.03
CA GLY A 202 -19.71 -4.17 1.27
C GLY A 202 -18.22 -3.85 1.09
N THR A 203 -17.35 -4.66 1.70
CA THR A 203 -15.89 -4.57 1.57
C THR A 203 -15.33 -5.39 0.40
N THR A 204 -16.14 -6.22 -0.25
CA THR A 204 -15.70 -7.10 -1.33
C THR A 204 -15.66 -6.32 -2.65
N ILE A 205 -14.48 -6.26 -3.27
CA ILE A 205 -14.27 -5.73 -4.62
C ILE A 205 -14.05 -6.92 -5.55
N THR A 206 -15.05 -7.19 -6.41
CA THR A 206 -15.02 -8.29 -7.38
C THR A 206 -14.66 -7.78 -8.76
N LEU A 207 -13.61 -8.33 -9.35
CA LEU A 207 -13.28 -8.18 -10.76
C LEU A 207 -14.21 -9.09 -11.59
N THR A 208 -15.18 -8.50 -12.29
CA THR A 208 -16.27 -9.20 -13.00
C THR A 208 -16.04 -9.35 -14.50
N GLY A 209 -14.88 -8.90 -14.99
CA GLY A 209 -14.41 -9.12 -16.35
C GLY A 209 -14.02 -7.82 -17.04
N TYR A 210 -14.43 -7.62 -18.29
CA TYR A 210 -13.96 -6.49 -19.11
C TYR A 210 -14.99 -5.92 -20.11
N THR A 211 -14.75 -4.70 -20.60
CA THR A 211 -15.51 -4.04 -21.70
C THR A 211 -14.95 -4.38 -23.08
N THR A 212 -13.63 -4.49 -23.20
CA THR A 212 -12.91 -5.02 -24.37
C THR A 212 -11.90 -6.06 -23.88
N PRO A 213 -11.55 -7.11 -24.64
CA PRO A 213 -10.59 -8.11 -24.17
C PRO A 213 -9.21 -7.48 -23.89
N PRO A 214 -8.59 -7.69 -22.71
CA PRO A 214 -7.21 -7.31 -22.48
C PRO A 214 -6.23 -8.12 -23.35
N THR A 215 -5.05 -7.55 -23.62
CA THR A 215 -3.99 -8.19 -24.40
C THR A 215 -2.66 -8.16 -23.67
N GLY A 216 -1.90 -9.26 -23.67
CA GLY A 216 -0.64 -9.40 -22.94
C GLY A 216 -0.85 -9.90 -21.51
N ALA A 217 0.09 -9.61 -20.62
CA ALA A 217 0.00 -10.02 -19.22
C ALA A 217 -0.84 -9.05 -18.38
N LEU A 218 -1.62 -9.60 -17.45
CA LEU A 218 -2.46 -8.86 -16.50
C LEU A 218 -1.96 -9.04 -15.07
N ILE A 219 -1.63 -7.94 -14.38
CA ILE A 219 -1.55 -7.93 -12.92
C ILE A 219 -2.92 -7.52 -12.39
N VAL A 220 -3.58 -8.40 -11.63
CA VAL A 220 -4.87 -8.08 -11.00
C VAL A 220 -4.62 -6.98 -9.94
N PRO A 221 -5.42 -5.88 -9.91
CA PRO A 221 -5.14 -4.75 -9.03
C PRO A 221 -5.13 -5.14 -7.55
N THR A 222 -4.17 -4.61 -6.78
CA THR A 222 -4.17 -4.72 -5.33
C THR A 222 -5.42 -4.08 -4.74
N GLY A 223 -6.08 -4.77 -3.79
CA GLY A 223 -7.36 -4.34 -3.22
C GLY A 223 -8.58 -4.98 -3.90
N VAL A 224 -8.42 -5.60 -5.07
CA VAL A 224 -9.41 -6.59 -5.55
C VAL A 224 -9.36 -7.78 -4.60
N THR A 225 -10.52 -8.14 -4.05
CA THR A 225 -10.68 -9.26 -3.12
C THR A 225 -11.18 -10.52 -3.79
N SER A 226 -11.81 -10.40 -4.95
CA SER A 226 -12.41 -11.54 -5.64
C SER A 226 -12.32 -11.41 -7.16
N ILE A 227 -12.18 -12.54 -7.84
CA ILE A 227 -12.34 -12.63 -9.30
C ILE A 227 -13.63 -13.41 -9.55
N GLY A 228 -14.56 -12.83 -10.30
CA GLY A 228 -15.86 -13.44 -10.56
C GLY A 228 -15.76 -14.67 -11.47
N SER A 229 -16.81 -15.50 -11.44
CA SER A 229 -16.96 -16.56 -12.45
C SER A 229 -16.96 -15.96 -13.85
N ASP A 230 -16.38 -16.69 -14.81
CA ASP A 230 -16.27 -16.30 -16.22
C ASP A 230 -15.58 -14.94 -16.49
N ALA A 231 -14.94 -14.30 -15.50
CA ALA A 231 -14.46 -12.93 -15.62
C ALA A 231 -13.51 -12.70 -16.81
N PHE A 232 -12.64 -13.66 -17.11
CA PHE A 232 -11.78 -13.68 -18.30
C PHE A 232 -12.06 -14.87 -19.22
N ALA A 233 -13.23 -15.51 -19.11
CA ALA A 233 -13.57 -16.65 -19.95
C ALA A 233 -13.42 -16.32 -21.44
N SER A 234 -12.78 -17.22 -22.18
CA SER A 234 -12.46 -17.08 -23.61
C SER A 234 -11.62 -15.84 -23.98
N CYS A 235 -10.83 -15.27 -23.07
CA CYS A 235 -10.00 -14.09 -23.35
C CYS A 235 -8.74 -14.44 -24.16
N THR A 236 -8.88 -14.52 -25.49
CA THR A 236 -7.82 -14.93 -26.45
C THR A 236 -6.66 -13.94 -26.63
N GLY A 237 -6.63 -12.81 -25.92
CA GLY A 237 -5.51 -11.87 -25.89
C GLY A 237 -4.61 -12.01 -24.65
N LEU A 238 -5.06 -12.70 -23.62
CA LEU A 238 -4.44 -12.72 -22.30
C LEU A 238 -3.30 -13.75 -22.25
N THR A 239 -2.06 -13.29 -22.12
CA THR A 239 -0.87 -14.16 -22.16
C THR A 239 -0.33 -14.55 -20.79
N GLY A 240 -0.75 -13.87 -19.72
CA GLY A 240 -0.32 -14.16 -18.35
C GLY A 240 -1.24 -13.47 -17.33
N VAL A 241 -1.37 -14.04 -16.14
CA VAL A 241 -2.09 -13.42 -15.02
C VAL A 241 -1.25 -13.46 -13.75
N THR A 242 -1.23 -12.37 -12.99
CA THR A 242 -0.73 -12.31 -11.61
C THR A 242 -1.86 -12.02 -10.64
N ILE A 243 -2.09 -12.92 -9.70
CA ILE A 243 -3.08 -12.80 -8.63
C ILE A 243 -2.38 -12.27 -7.36
N PRO A 244 -2.72 -11.07 -6.86
CA PRO A 244 -2.11 -10.50 -5.67
C PRO A 244 -2.61 -11.19 -4.38
N SER A 245 -1.97 -10.91 -3.25
CA SER A 245 -2.36 -11.46 -1.94
C SER A 245 -3.70 -10.96 -1.41
N SER A 246 -4.30 -9.93 -2.01
CA SER A 246 -5.63 -9.44 -1.62
C SER A 246 -6.78 -10.30 -2.14
N VAL A 247 -6.57 -11.10 -3.19
CA VAL A 247 -7.61 -11.96 -3.76
C VAL A 247 -7.77 -13.21 -2.92
N THR A 248 -8.95 -13.38 -2.33
CA THR A 248 -9.32 -14.47 -1.41
C THR A 248 -10.45 -15.36 -1.97
N SER A 249 -10.94 -15.05 -3.18
CA SER A 249 -11.96 -15.85 -3.87
C SER A 249 -11.82 -15.73 -5.38
N ILE A 250 -11.92 -16.86 -6.09
CA ILE A 250 -11.88 -16.95 -7.54
C ILE A 250 -13.07 -17.83 -7.97
N GLY A 251 -13.92 -17.32 -8.84
CA GLY A 251 -15.07 -18.05 -9.38
C GLY A 251 -14.69 -19.09 -10.41
N SER A 252 -15.63 -19.98 -10.72
CA SER A 252 -15.49 -21.00 -11.77
C SER A 252 -15.20 -20.37 -13.14
N ASP A 253 -14.39 -21.04 -13.95
CA ASP A 253 -14.01 -20.65 -15.32
C ASP A 253 -13.46 -19.22 -15.43
N ALA A 254 -12.87 -18.68 -14.35
CA ALA A 254 -12.37 -17.31 -14.32
C ALA A 254 -11.35 -17.01 -15.44
N PHE A 255 -10.56 -17.99 -15.88
CA PHE A 255 -9.63 -17.91 -17.01
C PHE A 255 -9.85 -19.01 -18.07
N GLY A 256 -10.91 -19.81 -17.94
CA GLY A 256 -11.25 -20.90 -18.84
C GLY A 256 -11.35 -20.45 -20.31
N GLY A 257 -10.79 -21.22 -21.24
CA GLY A 257 -10.78 -20.87 -22.66
C GLY A 257 -9.80 -19.75 -23.06
N CYS A 258 -8.94 -19.24 -22.16
CA CYS A 258 -7.85 -18.32 -22.52
C CYS A 258 -6.73 -19.06 -23.28
N THR A 259 -6.96 -19.35 -24.57
CA THR A 259 -6.11 -20.25 -25.38
C THR A 259 -4.65 -19.82 -25.56
N VAL A 260 -4.31 -18.55 -25.30
CA VAL A 260 -2.92 -18.02 -25.37
C VAL A 260 -2.31 -17.72 -24.00
N LEU A 261 -3.01 -18.04 -22.91
CA LEU A 261 -2.54 -17.85 -21.54
C LEU A 261 -1.39 -18.83 -21.25
N ILE A 262 -0.21 -18.28 -20.95
CA ILE A 262 1.03 -19.05 -20.71
C ILE A 262 1.10 -19.52 -19.26
N SER A 263 0.74 -18.65 -18.32
CA SER A 263 0.76 -18.97 -16.89
C SER A 263 -0.20 -18.10 -16.08
N ILE A 264 -0.78 -18.71 -15.05
CA ILE A 264 -1.41 -18.04 -13.92
C ILE A 264 -0.40 -18.07 -12.78
N THR A 265 -0.05 -16.91 -12.24
CA THR A 265 0.90 -16.75 -11.13
C THR A 265 0.19 -16.17 -9.91
N VAL A 266 0.65 -16.55 -8.72
CA VAL A 266 0.07 -16.11 -7.44
C VAL A 266 1.17 -15.51 -6.59
N ALA A 267 0.92 -14.35 -5.99
CA ALA A 267 1.85 -13.71 -5.07
C ALA A 267 2.13 -14.62 -3.87
N SER A 268 3.41 -14.76 -3.47
CA SER A 268 3.82 -15.73 -2.43
C SER A 268 3.12 -15.56 -1.07
N GLY A 269 2.69 -14.33 -0.75
CA GLY A 269 1.92 -14.00 0.45
C GLY A 269 0.40 -14.13 0.30
N ASN A 270 -0.13 -14.71 -0.79
CA ASN A 270 -1.56 -14.99 -0.90
C ASN A 270 -1.94 -16.13 0.08
N PRO A 271 -2.99 -15.95 0.91
CA PRO A 271 -3.37 -16.92 1.93
C PRO A 271 -4.24 -18.08 1.41
N ASP A 272 -4.93 -17.92 0.27
CA ASP A 272 -5.98 -18.84 -0.20
C ASP A 272 -5.61 -19.61 -1.48
N PHE A 273 -4.58 -19.17 -2.21
CA PHE A 273 -4.17 -19.74 -3.49
C PHE A 273 -2.65 -19.95 -3.61
N GLU A 274 -2.26 -20.82 -4.53
CA GLU A 274 -0.89 -20.91 -5.05
C GLU A 274 -0.84 -21.23 -6.55
N SER A 275 0.36 -21.15 -7.12
CA SER A 275 0.61 -21.54 -8.52
C SER A 275 1.73 -22.56 -8.57
N ILE A 276 1.44 -23.72 -9.16
CA ILE A 276 2.43 -24.79 -9.37
C ILE A 276 2.64 -24.89 -10.88
N SER A 277 3.84 -24.53 -11.34
CA SER A 277 4.21 -24.52 -12.77
C SER A 277 3.27 -23.70 -13.67
N GLY A 278 2.66 -22.65 -13.15
CA GLY A 278 1.74 -21.77 -13.90
C GLY A 278 0.28 -22.21 -13.93
N VAL A 279 -0.06 -23.33 -13.27
CA VAL A 279 -1.45 -23.79 -13.03
C VAL A 279 -1.90 -23.28 -11.66
N LEU A 280 -3.17 -22.86 -11.55
CA LEU A 280 -3.75 -22.29 -10.34
C LEU A 280 -4.33 -23.38 -9.43
N TYR A 281 -3.99 -23.31 -8.14
CA TYR A 281 -4.51 -24.18 -7.09
C TYR A 281 -5.01 -23.36 -5.91
N ASP A 282 -5.81 -23.98 -5.04
CA ASP A 282 -6.02 -23.52 -3.67
C ASP A 282 -4.72 -23.60 -2.85
N LYS A 283 -4.69 -23.03 -1.64
CA LYS A 283 -3.48 -23.00 -0.81
C LYS A 283 -2.98 -24.35 -0.32
N ALA A 284 -3.83 -25.36 -0.19
CA ALA A 284 -3.43 -26.71 0.20
C ALA A 284 -2.82 -27.51 -0.97
N GLY A 285 -2.99 -27.04 -2.21
CA GLY A 285 -2.59 -27.76 -3.42
C GLY A 285 -3.44 -29.02 -3.66
N ASP A 286 -4.67 -29.06 -3.11
CA ASP A 286 -5.59 -30.20 -3.19
C ASP A 286 -6.79 -29.95 -4.12
N ALA A 287 -7.00 -28.70 -4.56
CA ALA A 287 -7.96 -28.33 -5.60
C ALA A 287 -7.24 -27.62 -6.76
N LEU A 288 -7.28 -28.23 -7.95
CA LEU A 288 -6.80 -27.59 -9.19
C LEU A 288 -7.93 -26.75 -9.76
N LEU A 289 -7.76 -25.42 -9.78
CA LEU A 289 -8.84 -24.47 -10.05
C LEU A 289 -8.93 -24.07 -11.54
N ASP A 290 -7.79 -23.73 -12.15
CA ASP A 290 -7.73 -23.26 -13.54
C ASP A 290 -6.32 -23.47 -14.13
N ALA A 291 -6.20 -23.66 -15.44
CA ALA A 291 -4.96 -24.02 -16.11
C ALA A 291 -4.71 -23.16 -17.38
N PRO A 292 -3.45 -22.81 -17.67
CA PRO A 292 -3.12 -21.99 -18.83
C PRO A 292 -3.47 -22.72 -20.14
N GLY A 293 -4.17 -22.03 -21.05
CA GLY A 293 -4.63 -22.59 -22.32
C GLY A 293 -3.50 -23.10 -23.22
N THR A 294 -2.26 -22.64 -23.03
CA THR A 294 -1.08 -23.14 -23.77
C THR A 294 -0.47 -24.43 -23.20
N LEU A 295 -1.07 -25.07 -22.18
CA LEU A 295 -0.64 -26.41 -21.77
C LEU A 295 -0.63 -27.35 -22.98
N SER A 296 0.47 -28.07 -23.15
CA SER A 296 0.70 -28.91 -24.32
C SER A 296 1.35 -30.24 -24.01
N ARG A 297 1.19 -31.20 -24.92
CA ARG A 297 1.67 -32.59 -24.79
C ARG A 297 1.01 -33.32 -23.62
N SER A 298 1.70 -33.42 -22.48
CA SER A 298 1.33 -34.26 -21.34
C SER A 298 1.35 -33.44 -20.07
N PHE A 299 0.24 -33.45 -19.33
CA PHE A 299 0.17 -32.89 -17.99
C PHE A 299 -0.05 -34.01 -16.96
N THR A 300 0.60 -33.92 -15.81
CA THR A 300 0.41 -34.84 -14.69
C THR A 300 -0.09 -34.03 -13.51
N ILE A 301 -1.32 -34.29 -13.09
CA ILE A 301 -1.91 -33.63 -11.93
C ILE A 301 -1.19 -34.14 -10.66
N PRO A 302 -0.76 -33.25 -9.74
CA PRO A 302 -0.10 -33.67 -8.50
C PRO A 302 -0.95 -34.60 -7.64
N SER A 303 -0.32 -35.56 -6.96
CA SER A 303 -1.02 -36.55 -6.12
C SER A 303 -1.62 -36.00 -4.82
N SER A 304 -1.44 -34.70 -4.54
CA SER A 304 -2.19 -33.97 -3.51
C SER A 304 -3.61 -33.63 -3.95
N VAL A 305 -3.85 -33.51 -5.27
CA VAL A 305 -5.12 -33.03 -5.81
C VAL A 305 -6.23 -34.06 -5.57
N THR A 306 -7.27 -33.62 -4.89
CA THR A 306 -8.52 -34.34 -4.63
C THR A 306 -9.67 -33.86 -5.52
N SER A 307 -9.61 -32.61 -6.02
CA SER A 307 -10.64 -32.05 -6.90
C SER A 307 -10.08 -31.29 -8.10
N ILE A 308 -10.74 -31.43 -9.24
CA ILE A 308 -10.51 -30.64 -10.45
C ILE A 308 -11.71 -29.71 -10.63
N GLY A 309 -11.46 -28.42 -10.78
CA GLY A 309 -12.48 -27.38 -10.92
C GLY A 309 -13.38 -27.56 -12.15
N LEU A 310 -14.53 -26.87 -12.11
CA LEU A 310 -15.33 -26.59 -13.31
C LEU A 310 -14.41 -25.93 -14.34
N GLY A 311 -14.48 -26.39 -15.60
CA GLY A 311 -13.72 -25.82 -16.73
C GLY A 311 -12.19 -25.74 -16.57
N ALA A 312 -11.58 -26.41 -15.60
CA ALA A 312 -10.19 -26.14 -15.20
C ALA A 312 -9.10 -26.38 -16.27
N PHE A 313 -9.39 -27.10 -17.37
CA PHE A 313 -8.53 -27.22 -18.56
C PHE A 313 -9.27 -26.78 -19.84
N TRP A 314 -10.33 -25.98 -19.72
CA TRP A 314 -11.17 -25.56 -20.85
C TRP A 314 -10.32 -24.87 -21.92
N GLY A 315 -10.31 -25.46 -23.12
CA GLY A 315 -9.63 -24.88 -24.28
C GLY A 315 -8.13 -25.17 -24.35
N CYS A 316 -7.57 -26.04 -23.48
CA CYS A 316 -6.20 -26.55 -23.59
C CYS A 316 -6.03 -27.47 -24.82
N SER A 317 -6.13 -26.90 -26.01
CA SER A 317 -6.15 -27.61 -27.30
C SER A 317 -4.83 -28.29 -27.65
N GLY A 318 -3.71 -27.83 -27.09
CA GLY A 318 -2.39 -28.46 -27.25
C GLY A 318 -2.15 -29.67 -26.35
N LEU A 319 -3.00 -29.92 -25.35
CA LEU A 319 -2.87 -31.02 -24.39
C LEU A 319 -3.32 -32.33 -25.06
N THR A 320 -2.40 -33.27 -25.22
CA THR A 320 -2.65 -34.55 -25.91
C THR A 320 -2.88 -35.73 -24.98
N SER A 321 -2.42 -35.63 -23.73
CA SER A 321 -2.60 -36.62 -22.68
C SER A 321 -2.63 -35.94 -21.30
N ILE A 322 -3.38 -36.53 -20.37
CA ILE A 322 -3.39 -36.11 -18.97
C ILE A 322 -3.37 -37.32 -18.03
N THR A 323 -2.54 -37.25 -16.99
CA THR A 323 -2.51 -38.23 -15.91
C THR A 323 -3.28 -37.67 -14.72
N ILE A 324 -4.40 -38.31 -14.37
CA ILE A 324 -5.22 -37.98 -13.21
C ILE A 324 -4.88 -39.00 -12.09
N PRO A 325 -4.41 -38.57 -10.91
CA PRO A 325 -4.07 -39.47 -9.81
C PRO A 325 -5.33 -40.01 -9.11
N SER A 326 -5.18 -41.17 -8.45
CA SER A 326 -6.27 -41.81 -7.68
C SER A 326 -6.68 -41.08 -6.40
N SER A 327 -6.06 -39.94 -6.10
CA SER A 327 -6.49 -39.01 -5.06
C SER A 327 -7.71 -38.19 -5.49
N VAL A 328 -7.93 -38.01 -6.80
CA VAL A 328 -9.05 -37.23 -7.33
C VAL A 328 -10.36 -37.97 -7.11
N THR A 329 -11.30 -37.31 -6.43
CA THR A 329 -12.66 -37.79 -6.14
C THR A 329 -13.76 -36.92 -6.75
N SER A 330 -13.39 -35.79 -7.36
CA SER A 330 -14.32 -34.87 -8.02
C SER A 330 -13.70 -34.24 -9.26
N ILE A 331 -14.45 -34.23 -10.36
CA ILE A 331 -14.09 -33.56 -11.62
C ILE A 331 -15.25 -32.65 -12.00
N GLY A 332 -14.99 -31.35 -12.07
CA GLY A 332 -15.98 -30.34 -12.40
C GLY A 332 -16.57 -30.49 -13.81
N LEU A 333 -17.79 -29.97 -13.98
CA LEU A 333 -18.45 -29.95 -15.28
C LEU A 333 -17.56 -29.22 -16.30
N GLY A 334 -17.42 -29.79 -17.49
CA GLY A 334 -16.65 -29.17 -18.57
C GLY A 334 -15.14 -29.07 -18.33
N ALA A 335 -14.57 -29.72 -17.28
CA ALA A 335 -13.14 -29.61 -16.94
C ALA A 335 -12.18 -29.83 -18.13
N PHE A 336 -12.55 -30.68 -19.10
CA PHE A 336 -11.78 -30.95 -20.33
C PHE A 336 -12.49 -30.49 -21.62
N TRP A 337 -13.41 -29.54 -21.53
CA TRP A 337 -14.11 -29.02 -22.70
C TRP A 337 -13.14 -28.31 -23.64
N GLY A 338 -13.27 -28.50 -24.96
CA GLY A 338 -12.37 -27.86 -25.93
C GLY A 338 -10.91 -28.34 -25.91
N CYS A 339 -10.53 -29.35 -25.12
CA CYS A 339 -9.20 -30.01 -25.20
C CYS A 339 -9.07 -30.87 -26.47
N SER A 340 -9.10 -30.24 -27.65
CA SER A 340 -9.20 -30.93 -28.95
C SER A 340 -8.01 -31.84 -29.30
N GLY A 341 -6.84 -31.65 -28.68
CA GLY A 341 -5.70 -32.55 -28.80
C GLY A 341 -5.80 -33.83 -27.96
N LEU A 342 -6.69 -33.88 -26.97
CA LEU A 342 -6.74 -34.92 -25.94
C LEU A 342 -7.37 -36.20 -26.51
N THR A 343 -6.54 -37.22 -26.74
CA THR A 343 -6.96 -38.44 -27.45
C THR A 343 -7.56 -39.51 -26.53
N SER A 344 -7.18 -39.51 -25.26
CA SER A 344 -7.71 -40.40 -24.22
C SER A 344 -7.49 -39.80 -22.83
N VAL A 345 -8.36 -40.18 -21.89
CA VAL A 345 -8.27 -39.84 -20.47
C VAL A 345 -8.62 -41.08 -19.66
N ALA A 346 -7.74 -41.45 -18.72
CA ALA A 346 -8.06 -42.46 -17.71
C ALA A 346 -8.72 -41.76 -16.52
N ILE A 347 -10.02 -42.02 -16.31
CA ILE A 347 -10.75 -41.54 -15.13
C ILE A 347 -10.44 -42.48 -13.96
N PRO A 348 -10.01 -41.96 -12.79
CA PRO A 348 -9.83 -42.78 -11.59
C PRO A 348 -11.14 -43.41 -11.12
N ALA A 349 -11.07 -44.62 -10.55
CA ALA A 349 -12.24 -45.31 -9.98
C ALA A 349 -12.79 -44.68 -8.68
N SER A 350 -12.18 -43.58 -8.23
CA SER A 350 -12.54 -42.77 -7.06
C SER A 350 -13.49 -41.61 -7.37
N VAL A 351 -13.81 -41.38 -8.64
CA VAL A 351 -14.73 -40.35 -9.18
C VAL A 351 -16.07 -40.98 -9.54
#